data_AF-A0A922A658-F1
#
_entry.id   AF-A0A922A658-F1
#
_cell.length_a   1.000
_cell.length_b   1.000
_cell.length_c   1.000
_cell.angle_alpha   90.00
_cell.angle_beta   90.00
_cell.angle_gamma   90.00
#
_symmetry.space_group_name_H-M   'P 1'
#
loop_
_entity.id
_entity.type
_entity.pdbx_description
1 polymer ?
#
loop_
_entity_poly.entity_id
_entity_poly.type
_entity_poly.pdbx_seq_one_letter_code
_entity_poly.pdbx_strand_id
1 'polypeptide(L)'
;MVDFFKDTHWSKKKNNFLTPATEDKYKDMVSKLDTLEPEQRTDERIAGVFREVLGHRPGYARGLGEMIIPESTRQRTLAREKEYLDLIEKHKKEAESSKSEMEAMKANMQLLLERQAETDRLLRAFFAANPTPLSESQRETQ
;
A
#
# COMPACT_ATOMS: atom_id res chain seq x y z
N MET A 1 19.97 -0.88 -11.75
CA MET A 1 20.78 -2.07 -12.14
C MET A 1 21.64 -1.74 -13.34
N VAL A 2 21.05 -1.32 -14.47
CA VAL A 2 21.84 -0.91 -15.66
C VAL A 2 22.66 0.35 -15.40
N ASP A 3 22.11 1.29 -14.63
CA ASP A 3 22.85 2.48 -14.21
C ASP A 3 24.06 2.12 -13.34
N PHE A 4 23.94 1.11 -12.47
CA PHE A 4 25.06 0.61 -11.68
C PHE A 4 26.16 -0.02 -12.54
N PHE A 5 25.78 -0.78 -13.57
CA PHE A 5 26.74 -1.33 -14.51
C PHE A 5 27.51 -0.21 -15.23
N LYS A 6 26.80 0.85 -15.64
CA LYS A 6 27.44 2.05 -16.20
C LYS A 6 28.37 2.70 -15.19
N ASP A 7 27.90 3.01 -13.98
CA ASP A 7 28.68 3.68 -12.94
C ASP A 7 30.00 2.96 -12.61
N THR A 8 29.98 1.62 -12.58
CA THR A 8 31.16 0.79 -12.27
C THR A 8 32.13 0.65 -13.44
N HIS A 9 31.62 0.71 -14.67
CA HIS A 9 32.43 0.57 -15.88
C HIS A 9 32.67 1.90 -16.60
N TRP A 10 32.36 3.04 -15.98
CA TRP A 10 32.57 4.37 -16.52
C TRP A 10 33.76 5.06 -15.87
N SER A 11 34.70 5.52 -16.70
CA SER A 11 35.82 6.34 -16.25
C SER A 11 35.40 7.81 -16.17
N LYS A 12 35.21 8.34 -14.96
CA LYS A 12 34.97 9.78 -14.77
C LYS A 12 36.11 10.65 -15.31
N LYS A 13 37.35 10.15 -15.29
CA LYS A 13 38.54 10.87 -15.79
C LYS A 13 38.60 10.95 -17.31
N LYS A 14 38.23 9.86 -18.00
CA LYS A 14 38.27 9.77 -19.48
C LYS A 14 36.91 10.06 -20.12
N ASN A 15 35.88 10.27 -19.31
CA ASN A 15 34.48 10.41 -19.70
C ASN A 15 34.03 9.36 -20.73
N ASN A 16 34.44 8.10 -20.52
CA ASN A 16 34.12 6.98 -21.40
C ASN A 16 34.09 5.66 -20.61
N PHE A 17 33.54 4.61 -21.21
CA PHE A 17 33.63 3.25 -20.68
C PHE A 17 35.08 2.80 -20.52
N LEU A 18 35.34 1.98 -19.49
CA LEU A 18 36.65 1.43 -19.20
C LEU A 18 37.18 0.60 -20.37
N THR A 19 36.30 -0.12 -21.07
CA THR A 19 36.62 -0.91 -22.27
C THR A 19 35.49 -0.86 -23.30
N PRO A 20 35.78 -1.03 -24.61
CA PRO A 20 34.75 -1.13 -25.65
C PRO A 20 33.77 -2.28 -25.40
N ALA A 21 34.28 -3.44 -24.96
CA ALA A 21 33.43 -4.60 -24.65
C ALA A 21 32.40 -4.33 -23.54
N THR A 22 32.72 -3.47 -22.57
CA THR A 22 31.77 -3.06 -21.52
C THR A 22 30.73 -2.07 -22.04
N GLU A 23 31.07 -1.25 -23.02
CA GLU A 23 30.11 -0.37 -23.69
C GLU A 23 29.10 -1.18 -24.51
N ASP A 24 29.57 -2.17 -25.26
CA ASP A 24 28.70 -3.04 -26.08
C ASP A 24 27.71 -3.83 -25.20
N LYS A 25 28.19 -4.37 -24.07
CA LYS A 25 27.33 -5.04 -23.08
C LYS A 25 26.31 -4.07 -22.47
N TYR A 26 26.70 -2.83 -22.18
CA TYR A 26 25.76 -1.82 -21.67
C TYR A 26 24.67 -1.52 -22.70
N LYS A 27 25.04 -1.30 -23.96
CA LYS A 27 24.09 -1.03 -25.05
C LYS A 27 23.11 -2.20 -25.24
N ASP A 28 23.60 -3.43 -25.19
CA ASP A 28 22.76 -4.62 -25.32
C ASP A 28 21.77 -4.77 -24.15
N MET A 29 22.21 -4.50 -22.92
CA MET A 29 21.30 -4.47 -21.75
C MET A 29 20.24 -3.38 -21.86
N VAL A 30 20.61 -2.17 -22.31
CA VAL A 30 19.66 -1.07 -22.51
C VAL A 30 18.64 -1.46 -23.58
N SER A 31 19.09 -1.95 -24.74
CA SER A 31 18.21 -2.34 -25.83
C SER A 31 17.21 -3.42 -25.42
N LYS A 32 17.64 -4.43 -24.67
CA LYS A 32 16.75 -5.50 -24.19
C LYS A 32 15.76 -5.03 -23.13
N LEU A 33 16.13 -4.05 -22.30
CA LEU A 33 15.20 -3.44 -21.34
C LEU A 33 14.23 -2.48 -22.00
N ASP A 34 14.63 -1.79 -23.06
CA ASP A 34 13.74 -0.90 -23.81
C ASP A 34 12.66 -1.65 -24.58
N THR A 35 12.94 -2.90 -25.00
CA THR A 35 11.92 -3.80 -25.54
C THR A 35 10.90 -4.28 -24.48
N LEU A 36 11.21 -4.14 -23.18
CA LEU A 36 10.30 -4.51 -22.10
C LEU A 36 9.43 -3.31 -21.69
N GLU A 37 8.11 -3.52 -21.72
CA GLU A 37 7.12 -2.59 -21.19
C GLU A 37 7.44 -2.20 -19.73
N PRO A 38 7.23 -0.93 -19.32
CA PRO A 38 7.57 -0.45 -17.99
C PRO A 38 6.99 -1.30 -16.85
N GLU A 39 5.78 -1.83 -17.04
CA GLU A 39 5.06 -2.68 -16.09
C GLU A 39 5.68 -4.08 -15.96
N GLN A 40 6.41 -4.54 -16.98
CA GLN A 40 7.10 -5.84 -17.00
C GLN A 40 8.56 -5.76 -16.55
N ARG A 41 9.06 -4.56 -16.24
CA ARG A 41 10.43 -4.32 -15.72
C ARG A 41 10.53 -4.66 -14.23
N THR A 42 10.08 -5.86 -13.86
CA THR A 42 10.28 -6.40 -12.51
C THR A 42 11.75 -6.76 -12.30
N ASP A 43 12.21 -6.75 -11.05
CA ASP A 43 13.61 -7.06 -10.70
C ASP A 43 14.06 -8.44 -11.21
N GLU A 44 13.15 -9.41 -11.31
CA GLU A 44 13.40 -10.75 -11.83
C GLU A 44 13.62 -10.76 -13.35
N ARG A 45 12.78 -10.03 -14.11
CA ARG A 45 12.94 -9.88 -15.56
C ARG A 45 14.23 -9.12 -15.89
N ILE A 46 14.50 -8.05 -15.15
CA ILE A 46 15.77 -7.31 -15.27
C ILE A 46 16.93 -8.28 -14.97
N ALA A 47 16.87 -9.06 -13.90
CA ALA A 47 17.91 -10.05 -13.60
C ALA A 47 18.07 -11.12 -14.69
N GLY A 48 17.00 -11.45 -15.42
CA GLY A 48 17.02 -12.31 -16.60
C GLY A 48 17.83 -11.68 -17.74
N VAL A 49 17.56 -10.42 -18.09
CA VAL A 49 18.30 -9.68 -19.14
C VAL A 49 19.79 -9.65 -18.84
N PHE A 50 20.17 -9.35 -17.60
CA PHE A 50 21.58 -9.34 -17.22
C PHE A 50 22.22 -10.73 -17.26
N ARG A 51 21.48 -11.79 -16.91
CA ARG A 51 21.99 -13.16 -17.05
C ARG A 51 22.25 -13.50 -18.51
N GLU A 52 21.40 -13.03 -19.41
CA GLU A 52 21.55 -13.23 -20.85
C GLU A 52 22.78 -12.49 -21.39
N VAL A 53 22.98 -11.22 -21.02
CA VAL A 53 24.06 -10.38 -21.56
C VAL A 53 25.41 -10.62 -20.88
N LEU A 54 25.42 -10.84 -19.56
CA LEU A 54 26.65 -11.03 -18.78
C LEU A 54 26.98 -12.50 -18.52
N GLY A 55 26.07 -13.43 -18.81
CA GLY A 55 26.20 -14.86 -18.54
C GLY A 55 25.96 -15.25 -17.07
N HIS A 56 25.77 -14.28 -16.17
CA HIS A 56 25.51 -14.52 -14.76
C HIS A 56 24.43 -13.58 -14.23
N ARG A 57 23.68 -14.03 -13.21
CA ARG A 57 22.67 -13.18 -12.57
C ARG A 57 23.37 -11.93 -12.02
N PRO A 58 22.82 -10.73 -12.23
CA PRO A 58 23.33 -9.55 -11.58
C PRO A 58 22.98 -9.67 -10.10
N GLY A 59 24.00 -9.70 -9.27
CA GLY A 59 23.82 -9.95 -7.86
C GLY A 59 25.18 -10.05 -7.21
N TYR A 60 25.31 -9.43 -6.06
CA TYR A 60 26.50 -9.53 -5.25
C TYR A 60 26.61 -10.97 -4.71
N ALA A 61 27.80 -11.55 -4.76
CA ALA A 61 28.08 -12.79 -4.06
C ALA A 61 27.83 -12.55 -2.57
N ARG A 62 26.84 -13.25 -2.01
CA ARG A 62 26.55 -13.23 -0.56
C ARG A 62 27.81 -13.70 0.17
N GLY A 63 28.38 -12.86 1.03
CA GLY A 63 29.48 -13.26 1.93
C GLY A 63 30.78 -12.45 1.83
N LEU A 64 30.90 -11.45 0.94
CA LEU A 64 32.05 -10.55 0.93
C LEU A 64 31.74 -9.33 1.82
N GLY A 65 32.17 -9.43 3.08
CA GLY A 65 31.75 -8.65 4.25
C GLY A 65 32.05 -7.14 4.27
N GLU A 66 32.42 -6.53 3.15
CA GLU A 66 32.54 -5.08 3.04
C GLU A 66 32.48 -4.71 1.57
N MET A 67 31.38 -4.09 1.12
CA MET A 67 31.40 -3.47 -0.21
C MET A 67 30.57 -2.19 -0.27
N ILE A 68 31.14 -1.22 -0.96
CA ILE A 68 30.64 0.12 -1.20
C ILE A 68 29.34 0.02 -2.01
N ILE A 69 28.21 0.23 -1.34
CA ILE A 69 26.93 0.45 -2.03
C ILE A 69 27.08 1.75 -2.84
N PRO A 70 26.90 1.72 -4.17
CA PRO A 70 26.96 2.91 -5.00
C PRO A 70 25.99 3.97 -4.51
N GLU A 71 26.38 5.24 -4.60
CA GLU A 71 25.53 6.35 -4.16
C GLU A 71 24.19 6.37 -4.89
N SER A 72 24.14 6.00 -6.17
CA SER A 72 22.90 5.89 -6.95
C SER A 72 21.91 4.88 -6.34
N THR A 73 22.39 3.73 -5.87
CA THR A 73 21.57 2.75 -5.17
C THR A 73 21.14 3.27 -3.79
N ARG A 74 22.04 3.93 -3.04
CA ARG A 74 21.70 4.52 -1.74
C ARG A 74 20.61 5.58 -1.85
N GLN A 75 20.73 6.49 -2.82
CA GLN A 75 19.75 7.55 -3.06
C GLN A 75 18.38 6.98 -3.43
N ARG A 76 18.33 5.94 -4.29
CA ARG A 76 17.08 5.27 -4.65
C ARG A 76 16.43 4.57 -3.45
N THR A 77 17.23 3.94 -2.58
CA THR A 77 16.71 3.32 -1.35
C THR A 77 16.14 4.36 -0.39
N LEU A 78 16.83 5.49 -0.20
CA LEU A 78 16.36 6.58 0.66
C LEU A 78 15.05 7.21 0.16
N ALA A 79 14.93 7.43 -1.15
CA ALA A 79 13.70 7.94 -1.75
C ALA A 79 12.53 6.97 -1.52
N ARG A 80 12.76 5.67 -1.71
CA ARG A 80 11.77 4.62 -1.48
C ARG A 80 11.39 4.49 0.00
N GLU A 81 12.35 4.62 0.92
CA GLU A 81 12.07 4.65 2.36
C GLU A 81 11.19 5.83 2.74
N LYS A 82 11.44 7.01 2.16
CA LYS A 82 10.61 8.19 2.38
C LYS A 82 9.17 7.96 1.91
N GLU A 83 8.98 7.40 0.71
CA GLU A 83 7.65 7.03 0.20
C GLU A 83 6.92 6.04 1.12
N TYR A 84 7.64 5.06 1.67
CA TYR A 84 7.05 4.12 2.64
C TYR A 84 6.65 4.80 3.95
N LEU A 85 7.47 5.74 4.45
CA LEU A 85 7.14 6.50 5.65
C LEU A 85 5.90 7.37 5.44
N ASP A 86 5.81 8.07 4.29
CA ASP A 86 4.65 8.89 3.94
C ASP A 86 3.38 8.03 3.82
N LEU A 87 3.49 6.83 3.25
CA LEU A 87 2.38 5.88 3.13
C LEU A 87 1.91 5.37 4.51
N ILE A 88 2.85 5.04 5.40
CA ILE A 88 2.56 4.61 6.78
C ILE A 88 1.85 5.74 7.53
N GLU A 89 2.33 6.98 7.42
CA GLU A 89 1.71 8.12 8.08
C GLU A 89 0.28 8.35 7.58
N LYS A 90 0.06 8.25 6.27
CA LYS A 90 -1.28 8.35 5.68
C LYS A 90 -2.22 7.28 6.21
N HIS A 91 -1.80 6.00 6.19
CA HIS A 91 -2.63 4.90 6.67
C HIS A 91 -2.92 5.02 8.17
N LYS A 92 -1.98 5.53 8.96
CA LYS A 92 -2.19 5.79 10.38
C LYS A 92 -3.28 6.85 10.60
N LYS A 93 -3.24 7.97 9.86
CA LYS A 93 -4.26 9.03 9.95
C LYS A 93 -5.64 8.52 9.54
N GLU A 94 -5.72 7.75 8.46
CA GLU A 94 -6.99 7.15 8.00
C GLU A 94 -7.57 6.20 9.04
N ALA A 95 -6.74 5.35 9.66
CA ALA A 95 -7.16 4.44 10.71
C ALA A 95 -7.65 5.19 11.97
N GLU A 96 -6.97 6.27 12.36
CA GLU A 96 -7.38 7.12 13.48
C GLU A 96 -8.72 7.83 13.21
N SER A 97 -8.92 8.36 12.00
CA SER A 97 -10.20 8.97 11.58
C SER A 97 -11.34 7.97 11.61
N SER A 98 -11.14 6.79 11.01
CA SER A 98 -12.16 5.73 10.98
C SER A 98 -12.54 5.26 12.38
N LYS A 99 -11.54 5.12 13.27
CA LYS A 99 -11.80 4.79 14.67
C LYS A 99 -12.65 5.87 15.36
N SER A 100 -12.34 7.14 15.14
CA SER A 100 -13.10 8.26 15.70
C SER A 100 -14.55 8.27 15.22
N GLU A 101 -14.79 8.02 13.93
CA GLU A 101 -16.13 7.93 13.36
C GLU A 101 -16.95 6.78 13.96
N MET A 102 -16.33 5.61 14.16
CA MET A 102 -17.01 4.47 14.81
C MET A 102 -17.38 4.77 16.26
N GLU A 103 -16.49 5.41 17.03
CA GLU A 103 -16.79 5.76 18.43
C GLU A 103 -17.94 6.79 18.50
N ALA A 104 -17.96 7.78 17.60
CA ALA A 104 -19.07 8.72 17.50
C ALA A 104 -20.39 8.03 17.12
N MET A 105 -20.36 7.09 16.17
CA MET A 105 -21.53 6.29 15.80
C MET A 105 -22.05 5.45 16.97
N LYS A 106 -21.15 4.81 17.70
CA LYS A 106 -21.50 4.01 18.88
C LYS A 106 -22.15 4.86 19.98
N ALA A 107 -21.61 6.05 20.25
CA ALA A 107 -22.21 6.99 21.19
C ALA A 107 -23.63 7.42 20.76
N ASN A 108 -23.81 7.74 19.47
CA ASN A 108 -25.11 8.08 18.91
C ASN A 108 -26.12 6.93 19.00
N MET A 109 -25.68 5.69 18.74
CA MET A 109 -26.54 4.51 18.88
C MET A 109 -26.98 4.28 20.33
N GLN A 110 -26.08 4.46 21.30
CA GLN A 110 -26.43 4.37 22.72
C GLN A 110 -27.50 5.40 23.09
N LEU A 111 -27.33 6.65 22.66
CA LEU A 111 -28.33 7.71 22.89
C LEU A 111 -29.69 7.37 22.24
N LEU A 112 -29.68 6.81 21.03
CA LEU A 112 -30.90 6.40 20.34
C LEU A 112 -31.63 5.29 21.10
N LEU A 113 -30.90 4.29 21.60
CA LEU A 113 -31.45 3.18 22.38
C LEU A 113 -32.05 3.65 23.71
N GLU A 114 -31.40 4.59 24.39
CA GLU A 114 -31.93 5.20 25.61
C GLU A 114 -33.24 5.94 25.37
N ARG A 115 -33.29 6.78 24.31
CA ARG A 115 -34.51 7.47 23.91
C ARG A 115 -35.63 6.51 23.55
N GLN A 116 -35.31 5.44 22.82
CA GLN A 116 -36.28 4.40 22.48
C GLN A 116 -36.86 3.74 23.73
N ALA A 117 -35.99 3.36 24.69
CA ALA A 117 -36.42 2.76 25.95
C ALA A 117 -37.32 3.70 26.76
N GLU A 118 -37.02 5.00 26.75
CA GLU A 118 -37.87 6.02 27.39
C GLU A 118 -39.22 6.16 26.70
N THR A 119 -39.25 6.24 25.36
CA THR A 119 -40.51 6.30 24.61
C THR A 119 -41.36 5.05 24.83
N ASP A 120 -40.76 3.86 24.84
CA ASP A 120 -41.46 2.60 25.09
C ASP A 120 -42.03 2.56 26.51
N ARG A 121 -41.28 3.08 27.49
CA ARG A 121 -41.74 3.20 28.88
C ARG A 121 -42.95 4.13 28.99
N LEU A 122 -42.90 5.30 28.34
CA LEU A 122 -44.00 6.26 28.33
C LEU A 122 -45.24 5.70 27.62
N LEU A 123 -45.07 5.04 26.48
CA LEU A 123 -46.16 4.39 25.76
C LEU A 123 -46.81 3.30 26.61
N ARG A 124 -46.02 2.43 27.25
CA ARG A 124 -46.53 1.41 28.18
C ARG A 124 -47.31 2.03 29.33
N ALA A 125 -46.80 3.09 29.94
CA ALA A 125 -47.49 3.80 31.02
C ALA A 125 -48.81 4.43 30.53
N PHE A 126 -48.82 5.02 29.34
CA PHE A 126 -50.02 5.61 28.73
C PHE A 126 -51.10 4.56 28.46
N PHE A 127 -50.74 3.41 27.87
CA PHE A 127 -51.68 2.32 27.63
C PHE A 127 -52.15 1.63 28.91
N ALA A 128 -51.30 1.55 29.94
CA ALA A 128 -51.70 1.04 31.25
C ALA A 128 -52.69 1.98 31.96
N ALA A 129 -52.50 3.30 31.83
CA ALA A 129 -53.39 4.32 32.40
C ALA A 129 -54.69 4.51 31.61
N ASN A 130 -54.66 4.26 30.30
CA ASN A 130 -55.81 4.33 29.40
C ASN A 130 -55.99 2.96 28.73
N PRO A 131 -56.50 1.94 29.44
CA PRO A 131 -56.81 0.66 28.82
C PRO A 131 -57.87 0.91 27.75
N THR A 132 -57.46 0.82 26.49
CA THR A 132 -58.39 0.85 25.37
C THR A 132 -59.21 -0.44 25.42
N PRO A 133 -60.55 -0.37 25.46
CA PRO A 133 -61.38 -1.55 25.34
C PRO A 133 -61.33 -2.01 23.88
N LEU A 134 -60.29 -2.75 23.51
CA LEU A 134 -60.30 -3.48 22.25
C LEU A 134 -61.04 -4.80 22.49
N SER A 135 -62.19 -4.96 21.84
CA SER A 135 -63.00 -6.19 21.71
C SER A 135 -64.17 -6.38 22.70
N GLU A 136 -65.22 -5.53 22.66
CA GLU A 136 -66.61 -6.00 22.83
C GLU A 136 -67.58 -5.15 21.98
N SER A 137 -67.44 -5.19 20.65
CA SER A 137 -68.51 -4.72 19.76
C SER A 137 -68.40 -5.48 18.44
N GLN A 138 -69.06 -6.64 18.39
CA GLN A 138 -69.70 -7.28 17.23
C GLN A 138 -69.95 -8.77 17.52
N ARG A 139 -70.99 -9.03 18.32
CA ARG A 139 -71.81 -10.23 18.18
C ARG A 139 -73.28 -9.84 18.38
N GLU A 140 -73.80 -9.06 17.44
CA GLU A 140 -75.22 -9.11 17.12
C GLU A 140 -75.41 -10.22 16.08
N THR A 141 -75.91 -11.38 16.52
CA THR A 141 -76.80 -12.24 15.74
C THR A 141 -77.48 -13.19 16.72
N GLN A 142 -78.69 -12.85 17.15
CA GLN A 142 -79.90 -13.68 17.09
C GLN A 142 -81.12 -12.92 17.62
#